data_AF-A0A084WJI1-F1
#
_entry.id   AF-A0A084WJI1-F1
#
_cell.length_a   1.000
_cell.length_b   1.000
_cell.length_c   1.000
_cell.angle_alpha   90.00
_cell.angle_beta   90.00
_cell.angle_gamma   90.00
#
_symmetry.space_group_name_H-M   'P 1'
#
loop_
_entity.id
_entity.type
_entity.pdbx_description
1 polymer ?
#
loop_
_entity_poly.entity_id
_entity_poly.type
_entity_poly.pdbx_seq_one_letter_code
_entity_poly.pdbx_strand_id
1 'polypeptide(L)'
;MERIVDCNQLQQFLNYCRLCGADNPDKVPIFEEDEELFGDVAPLWKKIEECVAIQVCKNDQMPQEICLQCIDKVNDFFEYRAVCAATDSQTRAILNVAPDEPESVMVKTIWR
;
A
#
# COMPACT_ATOMS: atom_id res chain seq x y z
N MET A 1 6.08 -3.59 31.10
CA MET A 1 4.80 -4.31 31.28
C MET A 1 4.57 -5.08 29.99
N GLU A 2 5.15 -6.27 29.89
CA GLU A 2 4.91 -7.15 28.73
C GLU A 2 3.45 -7.60 28.85
N ARG A 3 2.59 -7.10 27.97
CA ARG A 3 1.23 -7.62 27.86
C ARG A 3 1.36 -9.02 27.29
N ILE A 4 1.10 -10.04 28.10
CA ILE A 4 0.91 -11.41 27.63
C ILE A 4 -0.32 -11.38 26.74
N VAL A 5 -0.11 -11.43 25.42
CA VAL A 5 -1.18 -11.62 24.44
C VAL A 5 -1.36 -13.12 24.34
N ASP A 6 -2.53 -13.63 24.73
CA ASP A 6 -2.81 -15.07 24.56
C ASP A 6 -3.02 -15.43 23.08
N CYS A 7 -2.93 -16.72 22.76
CA CYS A 7 -3.03 -17.22 21.38
C CYS A 7 -4.37 -16.84 20.69
N ASN A 8 -5.47 -16.77 21.44
CA ASN A 8 -6.78 -16.43 20.89
C ASN A 8 -6.87 -14.94 20.54
N GLN A 9 -6.31 -14.07 21.38
CA GLN A 9 -6.20 -12.64 21.07
C GLN A 9 -5.31 -12.40 19.86
N LEU A 10 -4.20 -13.15 19.73
CA LEU A 10 -3.30 -13.07 18.57
C LEU A 10 -4.01 -13.44 17.26
N GLN A 11 -4.78 -14.54 17.26
CA GLN A 11 -5.56 -14.96 16.09
C GLN A 11 -6.61 -13.91 15.68
N GLN A 12 -7.23 -13.24 16.65
CA GLN A 12 -8.17 -12.16 16.36
C GLN A 12 -7.49 -10.98 15.65
N PHE A 13 -6.32 -10.54 16.11
CA PHE A 13 -5.59 -9.44 15.47
C PHE A 13 -5.15 -9.77 14.03
N LEU A 14 -4.79 -11.02 13.76
CA LEU A 14 -4.39 -11.46 12.41
C LEU A 14 -5.56 -11.45 11.41
N ASN A 15 -6.81 -11.47 11.89
CA ASN A 15 -8.01 -11.38 11.07
C ASN A 15 -8.45 -9.93 10.79
N TYR A 16 -7.79 -8.92 11.35
CA TYR A 16 -8.15 -7.53 11.06
C TYR A 16 -7.64 -7.09 9.70
N CYS A 17 -8.34 -6.14 9.07
CA CYS A 17 -7.85 -5.53 7.84
C CYS A 17 -6.47 -4.91 8.07
N ARG A 18 -5.50 -5.24 7.21
CA ARG A 18 -4.12 -4.75 7.30
C ARG A 18 -4.01 -3.23 7.35
N LEU A 19 -4.90 -2.50 6.70
CA LEU A 19 -4.81 -1.04 6.63
C LEU A 19 -5.63 -0.33 7.72
N CYS A 20 -6.89 -0.71 7.93
CA CYS A 20 -7.75 0.01 8.86
C CYS A 20 -7.85 -0.64 10.25
N GLY A 21 -7.35 -1.85 10.44
CA GLY A 21 -7.40 -2.56 11.72
C GLY A 21 -8.81 -2.99 12.15
N ALA A 22 -9.81 -2.90 11.25
CA ALA A 22 -11.18 -3.33 11.54
C ALA A 22 -11.40 -4.80 11.19
N ASP A 23 -12.24 -5.46 11.98
CA ASP A 23 -12.68 -6.84 11.77
C ASP A 23 -13.82 -6.90 10.73
N ASN A 24 -13.47 -6.61 9.47
CA ASN A 24 -14.43 -6.70 8.37
C ASN A 24 -14.59 -8.16 7.92
N PRO A 25 -15.82 -8.63 7.65
CA PRO A 25 -16.06 -10.01 7.21
C PRO A 25 -15.47 -10.28 5.82
N ASP A 26 -15.56 -9.31 4.91
CA ASP A 26 -15.08 -9.43 3.53
C ASP A 26 -13.68 -8.81 3.41
N LYS A 27 -12.69 -9.68 3.25
CA LYS A 27 -11.29 -9.31 3.00
C LYS A 27 -10.71 -10.18 1.89
N VAL A 28 -9.68 -9.68 1.23
CA VAL A 28 -8.93 -10.40 0.20
C VAL A 28 -7.43 -10.43 0.55
N PRO A 29 -6.69 -11.45 0.09
CA PRO A 29 -5.24 -11.49 0.26
C PRO A 29 -4.54 -10.29 -0.40
N ILE A 30 -3.49 -9.77 0.24
CA ILE A 30 -2.67 -8.68 -0.33
C ILE A 30 -1.81 -9.17 -1.50
N PHE A 31 -1.40 -10.43 -1.45
CA PHE A 31 -0.57 -11.08 -2.46
C PHE A 31 -1.38 -12.21 -3.09
N GLU A 32 -1.86 -12.01 -4.32
CA GLU A 32 -2.50 -13.07 -5.10
C GLU A 32 -1.48 -13.77 -6.01
N GLU A 33 -1.77 -15.00 -6.43
CA GLU A 33 -0.86 -15.78 -7.29
C GLU A 33 -0.95 -15.37 -8.77
N ASP A 34 -2.08 -14.78 -9.20
CA ASP A 34 -2.38 -14.42 -10.59
C ASP A 34 -2.63 -12.92 -10.78
N GLU A 35 -1.72 -12.07 -10.29
CA GLU A 35 -1.79 -10.60 -10.44
C GLU A 35 -1.79 -10.13 -11.92
N GLU A 36 -1.35 -10.98 -12.84
CA GLU A 36 -1.23 -10.68 -14.28
C GLU A 36 -2.56 -10.84 -15.07
N LEU A 37 -3.58 -11.50 -14.51
CA LEU A 37 -4.82 -11.83 -15.23
C LEU A 37 -5.91 -10.75 -15.18
N PHE A 38 -5.84 -9.80 -14.23
CA PHE A 38 -6.96 -8.90 -13.94
C PHE A 38 -6.86 -7.52 -14.61
N GLY A 39 -5.86 -7.29 -15.47
CA GLY A 39 -5.73 -6.04 -16.24
C GLY A 39 -5.44 -4.80 -15.38
N ASP A 40 -5.04 -5.01 -14.13
CA ASP A 40 -4.76 -3.95 -13.17
C ASP A 40 -3.31 -3.44 -13.37
N VAL A 41 -3.12 -2.12 -13.28
CA VAL A 41 -1.85 -1.46 -13.69
C VAL A 41 -0.68 -1.80 -12.75
N ALA A 42 -0.99 -2.20 -11.51
CA ALA A 42 -0.03 -2.59 -10.50
C ALA A 42 -0.67 -3.53 -9.48
N PRO A 43 0.11 -4.42 -8.87
CA PRO A 43 -0.39 -5.30 -7.82
C PRO A 43 -0.71 -4.56 -6.52
N LEU A 44 -1.59 -5.12 -5.70
CA LEU A 44 -2.14 -4.44 -4.52
C LEU A 44 -1.05 -4.05 -3.52
N TRP A 45 -0.09 -4.94 -3.24
CA TRP A 45 1.04 -4.65 -2.35
C TRP A 45 1.81 -3.39 -2.77
N LYS A 46 2.00 -3.19 -4.08
CA LYS A 46 2.73 -2.04 -4.63
C LYS A 46 1.91 -0.76 -4.49
N LYS A 47 0.60 -0.83 -4.72
CA LYS A 47 -0.31 0.32 -4.51
C LYS A 47 -0.28 0.76 -3.04
N ILE A 48 -0.29 -0.19 -2.10
CA ILE A 48 -0.17 0.09 -0.65
C ILE A 48 1.15 0.81 -0.35
N GLU A 49 2.28 0.27 -0.79
CA GLU A 49 3.59 0.87 -0.52
C GLU A 49 3.71 2.29 -1.09
N GLU A 50 3.23 2.52 -2.32
CA GLU A 50 3.36 3.80 -2.99
C GLU A 50 2.37 4.87 -2.51
N CYS A 51 1.18 4.47 -2.02
CA CYS A 51 0.12 5.42 -1.64
C CYS A 51 0.06 5.70 -0.14
N VAL A 52 0.36 4.71 0.72
CA VAL A 52 0.22 4.86 2.18
C VAL A 52 1.52 4.60 2.95
N ALA A 53 2.64 4.37 2.25
CA ALA A 53 3.97 4.19 2.83
C ALA A 53 4.06 3.06 3.88
N ILE A 54 3.23 2.02 3.72
CA ILE A 54 3.28 0.81 4.54
C ILE A 54 3.94 -0.29 3.70
N GLN A 55 5.09 -0.78 4.17
CA GLN A 55 5.72 -1.96 3.59
C GLN A 55 4.93 -3.21 4.01
N VAL A 56 4.66 -4.08 3.03
CA VAL A 56 3.95 -5.34 3.25
C VAL A 56 4.83 -6.49 2.79
N CYS A 57 4.93 -7.54 3.61
CA CYS A 57 5.70 -8.73 3.28
C CYS A 57 4.96 -9.98 3.77
N LYS A 58 5.03 -11.08 3.00
CA LYS A 58 4.38 -12.36 3.36
C LYS A 58 4.78 -12.90 4.75
N ASN A 59 5.92 -12.45 5.29
CA ASN A 59 6.52 -12.96 6.55
C ASN A 59 6.62 -11.89 7.67
N ASP A 60 5.88 -10.78 7.58
CA ASP A 60 5.97 -9.68 8.56
C ASP A 60 5.16 -9.87 9.86
N GLN A 61 4.53 -11.04 10.04
CA GLN A 61 3.71 -11.40 11.23
C GLN A 61 2.51 -10.46 11.47
N MET A 62 2.11 -9.71 10.46
CA MET A 62 0.99 -8.79 10.50
C MET A 62 -0.16 -9.33 9.63
N PRO A 63 -1.38 -8.77 9.70
CA PRO A 63 -2.48 -9.25 8.87
C PRO A 63 -2.12 -9.24 7.38
N GLN A 64 -2.49 -10.30 6.67
CA GLN A 64 -2.16 -10.50 5.24
C GLN A 64 -3.33 -10.23 4.31
N GLU A 65 -4.45 -9.74 4.87
CA GLU A 65 -5.67 -9.45 4.13
C GLU A 65 -6.12 -8.01 4.32
N ILE A 66 -6.86 -7.50 3.35
CA ILE A 66 -7.37 -6.13 3.28
C ILE A 66 -8.85 -6.15 2.94
N CYS A 67 -9.64 -5.28 3.59
CA CYS A 67 -11.06 -5.18 3.30
C CYS A 67 -11.34 -4.37 2.02
N LEU A 68 -12.49 -4.60 1.40
CA LEU A 68 -12.89 -3.95 0.14
C LEU A 68 -12.82 -2.42 0.21
N GLN A 69 -13.28 -1.81 1.31
CA GLN A 69 -13.22 -0.35 1.48
C GLN A 69 -11.78 0.21 1.45
N CYS A 70 -10.82 -0.56 1.92
CA CYS A 70 -9.41 -0.16 1.89
C CYS A 70 -8.81 -0.38 0.50
N ILE A 71 -9.26 -1.39 -0.25
CA ILE A 71 -8.87 -1.59 -1.65
C ILE A 71 -9.35 -0.41 -2.50
N ASP A 72 -10.63 -0.04 -2.41
CA ASP A 72 -11.20 1.07 -3.18
C ASP A 72 -10.39 2.35 -2.96
N LYS A 73 -10.10 2.68 -1.69
CA LYS A 73 -9.29 3.86 -1.34
C LYS A 73 -7.87 3.80 -1.90
N VAL A 74 -7.21 2.64 -1.83
CA VAL A 74 -5.84 2.48 -2.33
C VAL A 74 -5.80 2.60 -3.85
N ASN A 75 -6.81 2.07 -4.55
CA ASN A 75 -6.96 2.25 -5.99
C ASN A 75 -7.19 3.71 -6.37
N ASP A 76 -8.13 4.38 -5.70
CA ASP A 76 -8.40 5.81 -5.89
C ASP A 76 -7.13 6.65 -5.67
N PHE A 77 -6.37 6.37 -4.60
CA PHE A 77 -5.12 7.06 -4.32
C PHE A 77 -4.04 6.78 -5.36
N PHE A 78 -3.96 5.56 -5.88
CA PHE A 78 -2.98 5.19 -6.89
C PHE A 78 -3.22 5.91 -8.21
N GLU A 79 -4.49 5.99 -8.65
CA GLU A 79 -4.89 6.77 -9.82
C GLU A 79 -4.68 8.27 -9.59
N TYR A 80 -5.11 8.78 -8.44
CA TYR A 80 -4.95 10.20 -8.10
C TYR A 80 -3.48 10.61 -8.04
N ARG A 81 -2.60 9.75 -7.52
CA ARG A 81 -1.15 9.97 -7.51
C ARG A 81 -0.58 10.14 -8.91
N ALA A 82 -1.02 9.35 -9.89
CA ALA A 82 -0.58 9.49 -11.27
C ALA A 82 -1.00 10.85 -11.86
N VAL A 83 -2.23 11.29 -11.58
CA VAL A 83 -2.73 12.62 -11.97
C VAL A 83 -1.89 13.74 -11.35
N CYS A 84 -1.57 13.64 -10.05
CA CYS A 84 -0.72 14.61 -9.36
C CYS A 84 0.69 14.67 -9.98
N ALA A 85 1.33 13.51 -10.21
CA ALA A 85 2.66 13.45 -10.80
C ALA A 85 2.70 14.06 -12.21
N ALA A 86 1.69 13.78 -13.04
CA ALA A 86 1.57 14.38 -14.37
C ALA A 86 1.36 15.89 -14.30
N THR A 87 0.52 16.36 -13.37
CA THR A 87 0.22 17.79 -13.17
C THR A 87 1.43 18.56 -12.67
N ASP A 88 2.17 18.01 -11.71
CA ASP A 88 3.39 18.64 -11.18
C ASP A 88 4.46 18.76 -12.27
N SER A 89 4.71 17.68 -13.02
CA SER A 89 5.64 17.66 -14.16
C SER A 89 5.29 18.72 -15.22
N GLN A 90 4.02 18.76 -15.65
CA GLN A 90 3.55 19.74 -16.62
C GLN A 90 3.67 21.18 -16.10
N THR A 91 3.27 21.41 -14.85
CA THR A 91 3.28 22.76 -14.27
C THR A 91 4.71 23.27 -14.10
N ARG A 92 5.64 22.44 -13.65
CA ARG A 92 7.07 22.78 -13.55
C ARG A 92 7.69 23.10 -14.90
N ALA A 93 7.35 22.33 -15.93
CA ALA A 93 7.79 22.61 -17.30
C ALA A 93 7.27 23.97 -17.81
N ILE A 94 6.00 24.30 -17.57
CA ILE A 94 5.41 25.59 -17.95
C ILE A 94 6.08 26.76 -17.20
N LEU A 95 6.37 26.57 -15.91
CA LEU A 95 6.95 27.61 -15.05
C LEU A 95 8.48 27.69 -15.12
N ASN A 96 9.15 26.84 -15.90
CA ASN A 96 10.61 26.69 -15.94
C ASN A 96 11.25 26.45 -14.55
N VAL A 97 10.60 25.63 -13.73
CA VAL A 97 11.12 25.17 -12.43
C VAL A 97 11.74 23.79 -12.59
N ALA A 98 12.81 23.48 -11.84
CA ALA A 98 13.45 22.17 -11.87
C ALA A 98 12.43 21.04 -11.53
N PRO A 99 12.57 19.86 -12.15
CA PRO A 99 11.75 18.69 -11.81
C PRO A 99 11.87 18.32 -10.32
N ASP A 100 10.80 17.80 -9.74
CA ASP A 100 10.86 17.18 -8.41
C ASP A 100 11.50 15.80 -8.53
N GLU A 101 12.61 15.56 -7.82
CA GLU A 101 13.14 14.21 -7.63
C GLU A 101 12.69 13.70 -6.25
N PRO A 102 11.68 12.81 -6.17
CA PRO A 102 11.17 12.38 -4.88
C PRO A 102 12.23 11.59 -4.10
N GLU A 103 12.44 11.96 -2.82
CA GLU A 103 13.41 11.34 -1.89
C GLU A 103 13.30 9.82 -1.79
N SER A 104 12.11 9.24 -2.05
CA SER A 104 11.88 7.79 -2.00
C SER A 104 12.66 7.00 -3.06
N VAL A 105 13.08 7.65 -4.16
CA VAL A 105 14.03 7.07 -5.14
C VAL A 105 15.43 6.97 -4.52
N MET A 106 15.84 7.96 -3.72
CA MET A 106 17.15 7.95 -3.07
C MET A 106 17.27 6.84 -2.02
N VAL A 107 16.24 6.64 -1.19
CA VAL A 107 16.27 5.59 -0.15
C VAL A 107 16.40 4.19 -0.76
N LYS A 108 15.65 3.87 -1.83
CA LYS A 108 15.76 2.58 -2.53
C LYS A 108 17.12 2.33 -3.17
N THR A 109 17.89 3.39 -3.45
CA THR A 109 19.22 3.28 -4.08
C THR A 109 20.34 3.10 -3.05
N ILE A 110 20.11 3.49 -1.80
CA ILE A 110 21.09 3.38 -0.70
C ILE A 110 21.10 1.98 -0.06
N TRP A 111 19.97 1.27 -0.04
CA TRP A 111 19.85 -0.09 0.49
C TRP A 111 20.13 -1.18 -0.57
N ARG A 112 21.18 -1.00 -1.38
CA ARG A 112 21.69 -2.03 -2.32
C ARG A 112 22.98 -2.65 -1.81
#